data_AF-A0A2K3MH62-F1
#
_entry.id   AF-A0A2K3MH62-F1
#
_cell.length_a   1.000
_cell.length_b   1.000
_cell.length_c   1.000
_cell.angle_alpha   90.00
_cell.angle_beta   90.00
_cell.angle_gamma   90.00
#
_symmetry.space_group_name_H-M   'P 1'
#
loop_
_entity.id
_entity.type
_entity.pdbx_description
1 polymer ?
#
loop_
_entity_poly.entity_id
_entity_poly.type
_entity_poly.pdbx_seq_one_letter_code
_entity_poly.pdbx_strand_id
1 'polypeptide(L)'
;MTFCFIQAVERCAPGAAYGTILTSMRSAIKNAGSGGSGGGDVVTSLISMLLTGGSLSAGGLRQEPQLTAGEAFDVYRKPFSL
;
A
#
# COMPACT_ATOMS: atom_id res chain seq x y z
N MET A 1 4.76 1.24 3.87
CA MET A 1 4.99 1.81 2.51
C MET A 1 5.41 0.76 1.47
N THR A 2 6.45 -0.05 1.68
CA THR A 2 6.88 -1.05 0.67
C THR A 2 5.82 -2.11 0.34
N PHE A 3 5.15 -2.64 1.36
CA PHE A 3 4.07 -3.62 1.17
C PHE A 3 2.91 -3.08 0.31
N CYS A 4 2.39 -1.89 0.64
CA CYS A 4 1.29 -1.31 -0.12
C CYS A 4 1.72 -0.90 -1.53
N PHE A 5 3.00 -0.58 -1.74
CA PHE A 5 3.56 -0.37 -3.06
C PHE A 5 3.55 -1.65 -3.91
N ILE A 6 4.09 -2.76 -3.38
CA ILE A 6 4.09 -4.06 -4.06
C ILE A 6 2.66 -4.48 -4.39
N GLN A 7 1.76 -4.47 -3.40
CA GLN A 7 0.35 -4.80 -3.63
C GLN A 7 -0.33 -3.87 -4.64
N ALA A 8 0.03 -2.59 -4.67
CA ALA A 8 -0.55 -1.65 -5.60
C ALA A 8 -0.09 -1.91 -7.04
N VAL A 9 1.21 -2.18 -7.24
CA VAL A 9 1.77 -2.49 -8.55
C VAL A 9 1.24 -3.83 -9.08
N GLU A 10 1.11 -4.85 -8.22
CA GLU A 10 0.56 -6.16 -8.61
C GLU A 10 -0.92 -6.11 -9.01
N ARG A 11 -1.72 -5.21 -8.40
CA ARG A 11 -3.15 -5.05 -8.71
C ARG A 11 -3.42 -4.12 -9.88
N CYS A 12 -2.48 -3.24 -10.20
CA CYS A 12 -2.62 -2.29 -11.30
C CYS A 12 -2.25 -2.95 -12.63
N ALA A 13 -2.90 -2.51 -13.71
CA ALA A 13 -2.51 -2.92 -15.05
C ALA A 13 -1.12 -2.36 -15.42
N PRO A 14 -0.36 -3.05 -16.31
CA PRO A 14 0.85 -2.49 -16.89
C PRO A 14 0.57 -1.12 -17.52
N GLY A 15 1.40 -0.12 -17.20
CA GLY A 15 1.22 1.25 -17.67
C GLY A 15 0.22 2.10 -16.86
N ALA A 16 -0.24 1.63 -15.70
CA ALA A 16 -1.04 2.45 -14.80
C ALA A 16 -0.32 3.76 -14.43
N ALA A 17 -1.07 4.87 -14.37
CA ALA A 17 -0.50 6.16 -14.01
C ALA A 17 -0.13 6.24 -12.52
N TYR A 18 0.79 7.15 -12.17
CA TYR A 18 1.25 7.35 -10.78
C TYR A 18 0.08 7.59 -9.79
N GLY A 19 -0.98 8.29 -10.21
CA GLY A 19 -2.14 8.58 -9.37
C GLY A 19 -2.98 7.34 -9.06
N THR A 20 -3.11 6.44 -10.02
CA THR A 20 -3.79 5.15 -9.85
C THR A 20 -3.03 4.29 -8.85
N ILE A 21 -1.70 4.28 -8.91
CA ILE A 21 -0.85 3.56 -7.96
C ILE A 21 -1.00 4.14 -6.55
N LEU A 22 -0.93 5.46 -6.37
CA LEU A 22 -1.11 6.10 -5.06
C LEU A 22 -2.48 5.79 -4.44
N THR A 23 -3.54 5.80 -5.26
CA THR A 23 -4.90 5.46 -4.83
C THR A 23 -5.00 3.99 -4.42
N SER A 24 -4.35 3.10 -5.18
CA SER A 24 -4.27 1.67 -4.86
C SER A 24 -3.46 1.42 -3.57
N MET A 25 -2.35 2.13 -3.36
CA MET A 25 -1.56 2.07 -2.12
C MET A 25 -2.40 2.51 -0.91
N ARG A 26 -3.17 3.60 -1.04
CA ARG A 26 -4.07 4.08 0.02
C ARG A 26 -5.15 3.06 0.34
N SER A 27 -5.68 2.37 -0.68
CA SER A 27 -6.66 1.29 -0.51
C SER A 27 -6.05 0.07 0.18
N ALA A 28 -4.84 -0.33 -0.20
CA ALA A 28 -4.11 -1.43 0.45
C ALA A 28 -3.83 -1.15 1.93
N ILE A 29 -3.48 0.10 2.28
CA ILE A 29 -3.28 0.52 3.67
C ILE A 29 -4.58 0.44 4.46
N LYS A 30 -5.70 0.96 3.92
CA LYS A 30 -7.03 0.89 4.56
C LYS A 30 -7.47 -0.55 4.80
N ASN A 31 -7.32 -1.40 3.78
CA ASN A 31 -7.72 -2.81 3.85
C ASN A 31 -6.88 -3.60 4.87
N ALA A 32 -5.58 -3.31 4.96
CA ALA A 32 -4.70 -3.90 5.96
C ALA A 32 -5.03 -3.39 7.38
N GLY A 33 -5.47 -2.13 7.52
CA GLY A 33 -5.92 -1.56 8.79
C GLY A 33 -7.29 -2.08 9.28
N SER A 34 -8.17 -2.53 8.38
CA SER A 34 -9.46 -3.14 8.71
C SER A 34 -9.38 -4.64 9.03
N GLY A 35 -8.25 -5.30 8.76
CA GLY A 35 -8.06 -6.75 8.96
C GLY A 35 -7.81 -7.20 10.40
N GLY A 36 -7.90 -6.31 11.40
CA GLY A 36 -7.61 -6.60 12.81
C GLY A 36 -8.73 -7.31 13.60
N SER A 37 -9.81 -7.77 12.96
CA SER A 37 -10.93 -8.44 13.62
C SER A 37 -11.47 -9.60 12.78
N GLY A 38 -10.75 -10.72 12.72
CA GLY A 38 -11.24 -11.92 12.07
C GLY A 38 -10.15 -12.96 11.96
N GLY A 39 -10.18 -13.95 12.85
CA GLY A 39 -9.14 -14.98 12.96
C GLY A 39 -8.99 -15.87 11.73
N GLY A 40 -7.87 -16.58 11.71
CA GLY A 40 -7.58 -17.64 10.77
C GLY A 40 -6.52 -17.24 9.76
N ASP A 41 -5.25 -17.41 10.16
CA ASP A 41 -4.19 -18.09 9.39
C ASP A 41 -2.83 -17.62 9.93
N VAL A 42 -2.01 -18.58 10.37
CA VAL A 42 -0.70 -18.33 11.01
C VAL A 42 0.25 -17.65 10.02
N VAL A 43 0.04 -17.87 8.72
CA VAL A 43 0.80 -17.24 7.62
C VAL A 43 0.48 -15.75 7.49
N THR A 44 -0.79 -15.37 7.66
CA THR A 44 -1.20 -13.96 7.71
C THR A 44 -0.63 -13.27 8.94
N SER A 45 -0.45 -14.00 10.05
CA SER A 45 0.10 -13.44 11.29
C SER A 45 1.58 -13.05 11.17
N LEU A 46 2.44 -13.82 10.50
CA LEU A 46 3.86 -13.45 10.31
C LEU A 46 4.03 -12.30 9.31
N ILE A 47 3.26 -12.31 8.23
CA ILE A 47 3.16 -11.21 7.28
C ILE A 47 2.68 -9.96 8.04
N SER A 48 1.61 -10.06 8.82
CA SER A 48 1.11 -8.95 9.64
C SER A 48 2.12 -8.50 10.71
N MET A 49 2.92 -9.40 11.29
CA MET A 49 3.96 -9.08 12.28
C MET A 49 5.17 -8.36 11.64
N LEU A 50 5.53 -8.69 10.40
CA LEU A 50 6.48 -7.95 9.56
C LEU A 50 5.90 -6.61 9.07
N LEU A 51 4.60 -6.56 8.75
CA LEU A 51 3.90 -5.35 8.29
C LEU A 51 3.66 -4.31 9.38
N THR A 52 3.39 -4.77 10.60
CA THR A 52 3.10 -3.91 11.76
C THR A 52 4.35 -3.68 12.62
N GLY A 53 5.46 -4.37 12.30
CA GLY A 53 6.74 -4.21 12.95
C GLY A 53 6.72 -4.64 14.41
N GLY A 54 6.37 -5.90 14.70
CA GLY A 54 6.59 -6.59 16.00
C GLY A 54 6.01 -5.96 17.27
N SER A 55 5.47 -4.75 17.20
CA SER A 55 4.87 -4.03 18.30
C SER A 55 3.37 -4.00 18.07
N LEU A 56 2.64 -4.43 19.09
CA LEU A 56 1.18 -4.43 19.16
C LEU A 56 0.63 -2.99 19.20
N SER A 57 0.95 -2.18 18.19
CA SER A 57 0.26 -0.93 17.93
C SER A 57 -1.16 -1.29 17.49
N ALA A 58 -2.05 -1.34 18.46
CA ALA A 58 -3.49 -1.52 18.36
C ALA A 58 -4.21 -0.41 17.55
N GLY A 59 -3.51 0.30 16.68
CA GLY A 59 -4.05 1.22 15.69
C GLY A 59 -3.50 0.82 14.34
N GLY A 60 -4.38 0.35 13.45
CA GLY A 60 -4.03 -0.14 12.11
C GLY A 60 -3.17 0.84 11.30
N LEU A 61 -2.70 0.41 10.14
CA LEU A 61 -1.86 1.23 9.27
C LEU A 61 -2.58 2.54 8.89
N ARG A 62 -2.20 3.65 9.54
CA ARG A 62 -2.68 5.03 9.25
C ARG A 62 -1.71 5.80 8.33
N GLN A 63 -0.81 5.08 7.66
CA GLN A 63 0.17 5.68 6.77
C GLN A 63 -0.54 6.32 5.57
N GLU A 64 -0.03 7.46 5.10
CA GLU A 64 -0.51 8.08 3.86
C GLU A 64 0.60 8.05 2.81
N PRO A 65 0.36 7.47 1.63
CA PRO A 65 1.34 7.46 0.56
C PRO A 65 1.50 8.87 -0.02
N GLN A 66 2.74 9.32 -0.13
CA GLN A 66 3.13 10.61 -0.70
C GLN A 66 4.05 10.41 -1.90
N LEU A 67 4.00 11.33 -2.85
CA LEU A 67 4.84 11.34 -4.05
C LEU A 67 5.46 12.72 -4.22
N THR A 68 6.79 12.74 -4.35
CA THR A 68 7.57 13.95 -4.65
C THR A 68 8.33 13.71 -5.94
N ALA A 69 8.52 14.76 -6.74
CA ALA A 69 9.18 14.71 -8.03
C ALA A 69 10.12 15.90 -8.22
N GLY A 70 11.17 15.72 -9.02
CA GLY A 70 12.09 16.81 -9.38
C GLY A 70 11.53 17.77 -10.44
N GLU A 71 10.44 17.39 -11.10
CA GLU A 71 9.76 18.17 -12.13
C GLU A 71 8.24 18.01 -11.98
N ALA A 72 7.48 19.01 -12.43
CA ALA A 72 6.03 18.91 -12.47
C ALA A 72 5.59 17.97 -13.60
N PHE A 73 4.67 17.05 -13.30
CA PHE A 73 4.04 16.21 -14.31
C PHE A 73 2.61 15.88 -13.92
N ASP A 74 1.82 15.48 -14.91
CA ASP A 74 0.45 15.02 -14.68
C ASP A 74 0.46 13.58 -14.16
N VAL A 75 0.13 13.44 -12.88
CA VAL A 75 0.11 12.18 -12.13
C VAL A 75 -0.90 11.17 -12.69
N TYR A 76 -1.94 11.62 -13.41
CA TYR A 76 -2.94 10.74 -14.02
C TYR A 76 -2.68 10.42 -15.50
N ARG A 77 -1.68 11.07 -16.12
CA ARG A 77 -1.31 10.82 -17.52
C ARG A 77 0.06 10.17 -17.68
N LYS A 78 1.00 10.42 -16.77
CA LYS A 78 2.34 9.81 -16.84
C LYS A 78 2.23 8.34 -16.41
N PRO A 79 2.54 7.35 -17.28
CA PRO A 79 2.54 5.95 -16.90
C PRO A 79 3.69 5.69 -15.93
N PHE A 80 3.46 4.79 -14.97
CA PHE A 80 4.50 4.31 -14.09
C PHE A 80 5.38 3.30 -14.83
N SER A 81 6.70 3.48 -14.72
CA SER A 81 7.72 2.58 -15.25
C SER A 81 8.91 2.50 -14.27
N LEU A 82 9.50 1.31 -14.14
CA LEU A 82 10.69 1.01 -13.33
C LEU A 82 11.83 0.55 -14.24
#